data_AF-A0A2A3ECT3-F1
#
_entry.id   AF-A0A2A3ECT3-F1
#
_cell.length_a   1.000
_cell.length_b   1.000
_cell.length_c   1.000
_cell.angle_alpha   90.00
_cell.angle_beta   90.00
_cell.angle_gamma   90.00
#
_symmetry.space_group_name_H-M   'P 1'
#
loop_
_entity.id
_entity.type
_entity.pdbx_description
1 polymer ?
#
loop_
_entity_poly.entity_id
_entity_poly.type
_entity_poly.pdbx_seq_one_letter_code
_entity_poly.pdbx_strand_id
1 'polypeptide(L)'
;MAEEEPQSKKLKPSVISDFIYTDNFQQLFTEHWHNCKDVKLDNLEIISEPFRVCRISNFLYSEDVMDEIKNELLDVKCRRNCLDLYQFEQTSDFVNIDSEYLRLLYQTFQTDLTVWMERITKVELNRKVSMSSSCYYDTDYLLCHDDNMGDRRIAFVLYLSKNWSASDGGALDLFDTDENGLPRNVVKSLIPEYNSLVFFEVTDNSYHQVAEVIASDKSRWSINGWFHGPLREDTRPPRPEIEPNYIQPLNDRINLRDWVTECYIYPSIVKEVQKEIERDSFTLLSNYFKDDVYEKLSIDLTSDSIVWKKVGPADIRNYEVADETSLPELLSKFYNMFKSITIFQLLKDYTELDLISETETMNPKMAIELQRWSSGCYTLLADINERRSSNYGRLSQTEEIPEVSSLEVLEKSREDQEKTSANYENKSMQSESNTPESVKGDNDIDEDEILKKILKEKSSNSKKKLSRQSSLSKLDSSSPQKLARSLDTDDSDVSDIGDYLSDPLDNSLENSDQENLDDANTSDTGALDVIIQFNTNHMAEEEYTIDYVNPKQLEGTLIHVPTKDNHLCLVYKTLSTCRVHKYVTHYCTDYFYNLICTYYE
;
A
#
# COMPACT_ATOMS: atom_id res chain seq x y z
N MET A 1 -30.05 -25.36 -57.63
CA MET A 1 -29.92 -24.68 -56.33
C MET A 1 -28.59 -23.97 -56.38
N ALA A 2 -28.60 -22.66 -56.56
CA ALA A 2 -27.40 -21.86 -56.45
C ALA A 2 -27.23 -21.58 -54.95
N GLU A 3 -26.07 -21.97 -54.41
CA GLU A 3 -25.64 -21.60 -53.06
C GLU A 3 -25.39 -20.09 -53.07
N GLU A 4 -26.14 -19.36 -52.25
CA GLU A 4 -25.88 -17.95 -51.98
C GLU A 4 -24.59 -17.85 -51.16
N GLU A 5 -23.58 -17.17 -51.71
CA GLU A 5 -22.40 -16.76 -50.95
C GLU A 5 -22.82 -15.89 -49.76
N PRO A 6 -22.22 -16.07 -48.56
CA PRO A 6 -22.51 -15.21 -47.42
C PRO A 6 -22.03 -13.79 -47.74
N GLN A 7 -22.97 -12.84 -47.77
CA GLN A 7 -22.65 -11.41 -47.89
C GLN A 7 -21.70 -11.01 -46.76
N SER A 8 -20.51 -10.51 -47.12
CA SER A 8 -19.62 -9.90 -46.16
C SER A 8 -20.33 -8.70 -45.52
N LYS A 9 -20.65 -8.82 -44.22
CA LYS A 9 -21.17 -7.70 -43.43
C LYS A 9 -20.08 -6.63 -43.40
N LYS A 10 -20.19 -5.59 -44.24
CA LYS A 10 -19.34 -4.41 -44.14
C LYS A 10 -19.55 -3.78 -42.77
N LEU A 11 -18.48 -3.67 -41.99
CA LEU A 11 -18.47 -2.96 -40.71
C LEU A 11 -18.94 -1.51 -40.92
N LYS A 12 -19.86 -1.06 -40.06
CA LYS A 12 -20.24 0.35 -40.01
C LYS A 12 -19.01 1.18 -39.60
N PRO A 13 -18.90 2.43 -40.05
CA PRO A 13 -17.77 3.29 -39.70
C PRO A 13 -17.72 3.69 -38.22
N SER A 14 -18.83 3.52 -37.47
CA SER A 14 -18.90 3.77 -36.03
C SER A 14 -19.58 2.60 -35.32
N VAL A 15 -19.05 2.22 -34.17
CA VAL A 15 -19.57 1.12 -33.32
C VAL A 15 -20.56 1.58 -32.26
N ILE A 16 -20.75 2.88 -32.12
CA ILE A 16 -21.63 3.50 -31.12
C ILE A 16 -23.09 3.43 -31.57
N SER A 17 -24.00 3.22 -30.61
CA SER A 17 -25.44 3.21 -30.84
C SER A 17 -25.98 4.55 -31.35
N ASP A 18 -26.80 4.50 -32.42
CA ASP A 18 -27.35 5.68 -33.10
C ASP A 18 -28.17 6.62 -32.18
N PHE A 19 -28.78 6.08 -31.11
CA PHE A 19 -29.63 6.87 -30.20
C PHE A 19 -28.84 7.98 -29.47
N ILE A 20 -27.54 7.77 -29.25
CA ILE A 20 -26.64 8.73 -28.56
C ILE A 20 -26.52 10.04 -29.35
N TYR A 21 -26.69 9.97 -30.67
CA TYR A 21 -26.64 11.12 -31.57
C TYR A 21 -27.99 11.80 -31.78
N THR A 22 -29.09 11.29 -31.20
CA THR A 22 -30.41 11.93 -31.34
C THR A 22 -30.48 13.23 -30.56
N ASP A 23 -31.18 14.23 -31.11
CA ASP A 23 -31.33 15.55 -30.47
C ASP A 23 -31.98 15.44 -29.09
N ASN A 24 -32.98 14.56 -28.95
CA ASN A 24 -33.69 14.35 -27.68
C ASN A 24 -32.76 13.81 -26.59
N PHE A 25 -31.95 12.79 -26.91
CA PHE A 25 -31.01 12.22 -25.94
C PHE A 25 -29.96 13.25 -25.51
N GLN A 26 -29.39 13.99 -26.48
CA GLN A 26 -28.38 15.00 -26.19
C GLN A 26 -28.93 16.17 -25.39
N GLN A 27 -30.12 16.66 -25.70
CA GLN A 27 -30.77 17.73 -24.92
C GLN A 27 -31.00 17.30 -23.48
N LEU A 28 -31.53 16.08 -23.29
CA LEU A 28 -31.78 15.52 -21.97
C LEU A 28 -30.47 15.36 -21.18
N PHE A 29 -29.43 14.80 -21.81
CA PHE A 29 -28.11 14.67 -21.20
C PHE A 29 -27.57 16.03 -20.77
N THR A 30 -27.54 17.00 -21.69
CA THR A 30 -27.01 18.36 -21.45
C THR A 30 -27.79 19.06 -20.34
N GLU A 31 -29.11 18.91 -20.28
CA GLU A 31 -29.93 19.48 -19.21
C GLU A 31 -29.54 18.92 -17.84
N HIS A 32 -29.41 17.60 -17.71
CA HIS A 32 -29.10 16.97 -16.42
C HIS A 32 -27.63 17.17 -16.01
N TRP A 33 -26.71 17.00 -16.94
CA TRP A 33 -25.27 17.10 -16.70
C TRP A 33 -24.82 18.50 -16.27
N HIS A 34 -25.33 19.55 -16.93
CA HIS A 34 -24.93 20.93 -16.61
C HIS A 34 -25.72 21.55 -15.47
N ASN A 35 -26.92 21.06 -15.17
CA ASN A 35 -27.68 21.52 -14.01
C ASN A 35 -27.40 20.70 -12.75
N CYS A 36 -26.44 19.75 -12.78
CA CYS A 36 -26.11 18.84 -11.68
C CYS A 36 -27.36 18.15 -11.11
N LYS A 37 -28.16 17.54 -11.99
CA LYS A 37 -29.40 16.85 -11.60
C LYS A 37 -29.33 15.37 -11.90
N ASP A 38 -29.56 14.57 -10.87
CA ASP A 38 -29.70 13.12 -11.01
C ASP A 38 -30.81 12.75 -12.01
N VAL A 39 -30.57 11.71 -12.80
CA VAL A 39 -31.57 11.04 -13.64
C VAL A 39 -31.25 9.57 -13.76
N LYS A 40 -32.27 8.72 -13.79
CA LYS A 40 -32.14 7.28 -14.04
C LYS A 40 -33.25 6.84 -14.97
N LEU A 41 -32.88 6.50 -16.20
CA LEU A 41 -33.71 5.98 -17.28
C LEU A 41 -33.09 4.67 -17.80
N ASP A 42 -33.81 3.98 -18.68
CA ASP A 42 -33.37 2.68 -19.21
C ASP A 42 -32.03 2.74 -19.96
N ASN A 43 -31.71 3.86 -20.61
CA ASN A 43 -30.49 4.04 -21.41
C ASN A 43 -29.54 5.13 -20.91
N LEU A 44 -29.89 5.83 -19.83
CA LEU A 44 -29.11 6.93 -19.28
C LEU A 44 -29.28 7.01 -17.76
N GLU A 45 -28.16 7.04 -17.05
CA GLU A 45 -28.12 7.41 -15.64
C GLU A 45 -27.05 8.48 -15.43
N ILE A 46 -27.42 9.57 -14.77
CA ILE A 46 -26.49 10.62 -14.34
C ILE A 46 -26.63 10.74 -12.83
N ILE A 47 -25.49 10.69 -12.17
CA ILE A 47 -25.33 10.86 -10.73
C ILE A 47 -24.55 12.16 -10.54
N SER A 48 -25.11 13.11 -9.79
CA SER A 48 -24.50 14.43 -9.58
C SER A 48 -23.52 14.47 -8.40
N GLU A 49 -23.75 13.62 -7.40
CA GLU A 49 -22.99 13.55 -6.14
C GLU A 49 -22.41 12.15 -5.91
N PRO A 50 -21.16 12.00 -5.41
CA PRO A 50 -20.28 13.05 -4.87
C PRO A 50 -19.54 13.88 -5.93
N PHE A 51 -19.55 13.39 -7.16
CA PHE A 51 -19.13 14.11 -8.37
C PHE A 51 -19.94 13.55 -9.55
N ARG A 52 -19.90 14.26 -10.68
CA ARG A 52 -20.72 13.91 -11.84
C ARG A 52 -20.22 12.63 -12.52
N VAL A 53 -21.06 11.61 -12.50
CA VAL A 53 -20.85 10.34 -13.20
C VAL A 53 -22.02 10.09 -14.14
N CYS A 54 -21.72 9.66 -15.37
CA CYS A 54 -22.72 9.21 -16.33
C CYS A 54 -22.55 7.73 -16.63
N ARG A 55 -23.66 7.02 -16.78
CA ARG A 55 -23.74 5.68 -17.35
C ARG A 55 -24.69 5.69 -18.54
N ILE A 56 -24.21 5.21 -19.69
CA ILE A 56 -25.00 5.00 -20.91
C ILE A 56 -25.10 3.50 -21.16
N SER A 57 -26.30 2.95 -21.08
CA SER A 57 -26.56 1.53 -21.36
C SER A 57 -26.74 1.28 -22.85
N ASN A 58 -26.43 0.05 -23.30
CA ASN A 58 -26.43 -0.34 -24.71
C ASN A 58 -25.57 0.58 -25.59
N PHE A 59 -24.35 0.86 -25.12
CA PHE A 59 -23.46 1.85 -25.71
C PHE A 59 -23.02 1.48 -27.14
N LEU A 60 -22.62 0.22 -27.36
CA LEU A 60 -22.35 -0.30 -28.70
C LEU A 60 -23.62 -0.84 -29.36
N TYR A 61 -23.74 -0.65 -30.68
CA TYR A 61 -24.99 -0.88 -31.42
C TYR A 61 -25.43 -2.36 -31.52
N SER A 62 -24.52 -3.31 -31.29
CA SER A 62 -24.80 -4.75 -31.44
C SER A 62 -23.98 -5.58 -30.47
N GLU A 63 -24.60 -6.63 -29.93
CA GLU A 63 -23.90 -7.66 -29.16
C GLU A 63 -22.86 -8.41 -29.99
N ASP A 64 -23.07 -8.57 -31.31
CA ASP A 64 -22.08 -9.17 -32.21
C ASP A 64 -20.73 -8.43 -32.09
N VAL A 65 -20.75 -7.08 -32.04
CA VAL A 65 -19.53 -6.28 -31.93
C VAL A 65 -18.86 -6.48 -30.58
N MET A 66 -19.65 -6.56 -29.50
CA MET A 66 -19.14 -6.80 -28.15
C MET A 66 -18.48 -8.18 -28.04
N ASP A 67 -19.08 -9.21 -28.64
CA ASP A 67 -18.55 -10.57 -28.62
C ASP A 67 -17.26 -10.65 -29.46
N GLU A 68 -17.17 -9.99 -30.61
CA GLU A 68 -15.93 -9.92 -31.41
C GLU A 68 -14.82 -9.14 -30.70
N ILE A 69 -15.12 -8.00 -30.08
CA ILE A 69 -14.15 -7.27 -29.22
C ILE A 69 -13.62 -8.20 -28.13
N LYS A 70 -14.50 -8.94 -27.46
CA LYS A 70 -14.10 -9.87 -26.40
C LYS A 70 -13.25 -11.02 -26.94
N ASN A 71 -13.56 -11.55 -28.12
CA ASN A 71 -12.77 -12.61 -28.76
C ASN A 71 -11.36 -12.10 -29.09
N GLU A 72 -11.24 -10.90 -29.68
CA GLU A 72 -9.94 -10.30 -29.97
C GLU A 72 -9.10 -10.08 -28.70
N LEU A 73 -9.74 -9.67 -27.59
CA LEU A 73 -9.06 -9.50 -26.30
C LEU A 73 -8.46 -10.79 -25.73
N LEU A 74 -9.04 -11.96 -26.03
CA LEU A 74 -8.50 -13.24 -25.57
C LEU A 74 -7.15 -13.57 -26.22
N ASP A 75 -6.87 -13.00 -27.39
CA ASP A 75 -5.61 -13.19 -28.13
C ASP A 75 -4.55 -12.13 -27.77
N VAL A 76 -4.93 -11.06 -27.07
CA VAL A 76 -4.01 -10.01 -26.63
C VAL A 76 -3.26 -10.44 -25.36
N LYS A 77 -1.94 -10.33 -25.39
CA LYS A 77 -1.09 -10.62 -24.23
C LYS A 77 -1.44 -9.68 -23.08
N CYS A 78 -1.88 -10.26 -21.96
CA CYS A 78 -2.10 -9.55 -20.71
C CYS A 78 -0.93 -9.75 -19.76
N ARG A 79 -0.71 -8.78 -18.87
CA ARG A 79 0.21 -8.88 -17.74
C ARG A 79 -0.58 -8.79 -16.44
N ARG A 80 -0.15 -9.53 -15.42
CA ARG A 80 -0.69 -9.45 -14.08
C ARG A 80 -0.03 -8.27 -13.36
N ASN A 81 -0.85 -7.29 -12.98
CA ASN A 81 -0.44 -6.19 -12.12
C ASN A 81 -0.79 -6.56 -10.66
N CYS A 82 0.13 -6.35 -9.73
CA CYS A 82 -0.08 -6.60 -8.30
C CYS A 82 0.77 -5.62 -7.49
N LEU A 83 0.14 -4.57 -7.00
CA LEU A 83 0.69 -3.55 -6.12
C LEU A 83 -0.22 -3.40 -4.89
N ASP A 84 0.17 -2.56 -3.94
CA ASP A 84 -0.65 -2.21 -2.79
C ASP A 84 -1.99 -1.59 -3.19
N LEU A 85 -2.00 -0.68 -4.18
CA LEU A 85 -3.21 -0.01 -4.67
C LEU A 85 -4.14 -0.95 -5.45
N TYR A 86 -3.62 -1.94 -6.17
CA TYR A 86 -4.41 -2.75 -7.08
C TYR A 86 -3.85 -4.13 -7.37
N GLN A 87 -4.73 -5.04 -7.76
CA GLN A 87 -4.36 -6.27 -8.43
C GLN A 87 -5.39 -6.68 -9.49
N PHE A 88 -4.94 -6.87 -10.73
CA PHE A 88 -5.76 -7.27 -11.88
C PHE A 88 -4.88 -7.63 -13.08
N GLU A 89 -5.45 -8.26 -14.12
CA GLU A 89 -4.76 -8.43 -15.40
C GLU A 89 -5.08 -7.26 -16.36
N GLN A 90 -4.06 -6.78 -17.08
CA GLN A 90 -4.21 -5.66 -18.02
C GLN A 90 -3.49 -5.95 -19.34
N THR A 91 -4.05 -5.47 -20.45
CA THR A 91 -3.37 -5.42 -21.75
C THR A 91 -2.41 -4.24 -21.83
N SER A 92 -1.57 -4.22 -22.86
CA SER A 92 -0.95 -2.97 -23.32
C SER A 92 -2.00 -1.98 -23.84
N ASP A 93 -1.59 -0.73 -24.06
CA ASP A 93 -2.46 0.28 -24.67
C ASP A 93 -2.87 -0.14 -26.09
N PHE A 94 -4.13 0.11 -26.44
CA PHE A 94 -4.75 -0.27 -27.71
C PHE A 94 -4.16 0.46 -28.91
N VAL A 95 -3.47 1.59 -28.71
CA VAL A 95 -2.77 2.32 -29.77
C VAL A 95 -1.79 1.42 -30.54
N ASN A 96 -1.22 0.42 -29.86
CA ASN A 96 -0.23 -0.50 -30.42
C ASN A 96 -0.83 -1.86 -30.86
N ILE A 97 -2.15 -2.05 -30.77
CA ILE A 97 -2.82 -3.32 -31.07
C ILE A 97 -3.36 -3.31 -32.51
N ASP A 98 -2.85 -4.22 -33.35
CA ASP A 98 -3.29 -4.39 -34.73
C ASP A 98 -4.38 -5.47 -34.85
N SER A 99 -5.55 -5.18 -34.28
CA SER A 99 -6.73 -6.05 -34.30
C SER A 99 -7.93 -5.30 -34.88
N GLU A 100 -8.81 -5.96 -35.63
CA GLU A 100 -9.82 -5.27 -36.47
C GLU A 100 -10.83 -4.49 -35.63
N TYR A 101 -11.50 -5.14 -34.68
CA TYR A 101 -12.52 -4.53 -33.84
C TYR A 101 -11.93 -3.63 -32.75
N LEU A 102 -10.81 -4.00 -32.12
CA LEU A 102 -10.14 -3.16 -31.12
C LEU A 102 -9.63 -1.85 -31.73
N ARG A 103 -9.04 -1.89 -32.93
CA ARG A 103 -8.62 -0.69 -33.66
C ARG A 103 -9.82 0.17 -34.06
N LEU A 104 -10.91 -0.45 -34.52
CA LEU A 104 -12.13 0.28 -34.86
C LEU A 104 -12.73 0.98 -33.63
N LEU A 105 -12.76 0.31 -32.47
CA LEU A 105 -13.21 0.89 -31.20
C LEU A 105 -12.31 2.07 -30.80
N TYR A 106 -11.00 1.87 -30.78
CA TYR A 106 -10.03 2.93 -30.44
C TYR A 106 -10.18 4.15 -31.34
N GLN A 107 -10.26 3.95 -32.66
CA GLN A 107 -10.48 5.03 -33.63
C GLN A 107 -11.81 5.76 -33.38
N THR A 108 -12.87 5.02 -33.10
CA THR A 108 -14.19 5.60 -32.79
C THR A 108 -14.14 6.48 -31.53
N PHE A 109 -13.38 6.08 -30.50
CA PHE A 109 -13.15 6.89 -29.30
C PHE A 109 -12.35 8.14 -29.62
N GLN A 110 -11.25 7.99 -30.37
CA GLN A 110 -10.34 9.07 -30.76
C GLN A 110 -11.00 10.12 -31.67
N THR A 111 -11.97 9.72 -32.50
CA THR A 111 -12.65 10.62 -33.44
C THR A 111 -14.03 11.04 -32.94
N ASP A 112 -15.01 10.16 -33.11
CA ASP A 112 -16.43 10.49 -33.01
C ASP A 112 -16.80 10.79 -31.56
N LEU A 113 -16.34 9.94 -30.64
CA LEU A 113 -16.67 10.06 -29.24
C LEU A 113 -15.94 11.23 -28.58
N THR A 114 -14.68 11.52 -28.93
CA THR A 114 -13.98 12.72 -28.43
C THR A 114 -14.76 13.98 -28.77
N VAL A 115 -15.17 14.16 -30.04
CA VAL A 115 -15.95 15.34 -30.47
C VAL A 115 -17.30 15.40 -29.76
N TRP A 116 -17.95 14.25 -29.56
CA TRP A 116 -19.20 14.17 -28.82
C TRP A 116 -18.99 14.56 -27.34
N MET A 117 -17.97 14.00 -26.67
CA MET A 117 -17.60 14.27 -25.27
C MET A 117 -17.30 15.75 -25.04
N GLU A 118 -16.46 16.38 -25.87
CA GLU A 118 -16.18 17.82 -25.78
C GLU A 118 -17.47 18.65 -25.85
N ARG A 119 -18.36 18.30 -26.79
CA ARG A 119 -19.61 19.03 -27.00
C ARG A 119 -20.57 18.88 -25.82
N ILE A 120 -20.75 17.68 -25.28
CA ILE A 120 -21.76 17.37 -24.28
C ILE A 120 -21.29 17.66 -22.85
N THR A 121 -20.00 17.55 -22.56
CA THR A 121 -19.44 17.83 -21.22
C THR A 121 -18.91 19.26 -21.07
N LYS A 122 -18.56 19.91 -22.19
CA LYS A 122 -17.84 21.21 -22.24
C LYS A 122 -16.42 21.16 -21.68
N VAL A 123 -15.83 19.96 -21.58
CA VAL A 123 -14.41 19.77 -21.25
C VAL A 123 -13.60 19.83 -22.54
N GLU A 124 -12.50 20.59 -22.54
CA GLU A 124 -11.58 20.68 -23.67
C GLU A 124 -10.69 19.43 -23.75
N LEU A 125 -10.65 18.79 -24.93
CA LEU A 125 -9.88 17.57 -25.17
C LEU A 125 -8.88 17.78 -26.33
N ASN A 126 -7.80 17.00 -26.34
CA ASN A 126 -6.73 17.09 -27.34
C ASN A 126 -6.70 15.90 -28.31
N ARG A 127 -7.77 15.08 -28.35
CA ARG A 127 -7.93 13.86 -29.16
C ARG A 127 -6.94 12.74 -28.86
N LYS A 128 -6.07 12.88 -27.85
CA LYS A 128 -5.34 11.75 -27.28
C LYS A 128 -6.29 10.96 -26.38
N VAL A 129 -6.25 9.64 -26.53
CA VAL A 129 -7.01 8.69 -25.73
C VAL A 129 -6.04 7.60 -25.32
N SER A 130 -5.91 7.35 -24.01
CA SER A 130 -5.27 6.13 -23.52
C SER A 130 -6.37 5.10 -23.28
N MET A 131 -6.17 3.88 -23.74
CA MET A 131 -7.21 2.83 -23.72
C MET A 131 -6.58 1.46 -23.53
N SER A 132 -7.02 0.73 -22.50
CA SER A 132 -6.58 -0.64 -22.22
C SER A 132 -7.76 -1.51 -21.79
N SER A 133 -7.58 -2.82 -21.82
CA SER A 133 -8.53 -3.76 -21.20
C SER A 133 -8.00 -4.21 -19.86
N SER A 134 -8.90 -4.30 -18.88
CA SER A 134 -8.64 -4.86 -17.56
C SER A 134 -9.55 -6.07 -17.31
N CYS A 135 -8.99 -7.11 -16.70
CA CYS A 135 -9.70 -8.32 -16.27
C CYS A 135 -9.44 -8.53 -14.77
N TYR A 136 -10.52 -8.52 -13.99
CA TYR A 136 -10.50 -8.77 -12.54
C TYR A 136 -11.10 -10.15 -12.26
N TYR A 137 -10.34 -11.00 -11.59
CA TYR A 137 -10.76 -12.31 -11.08
C TYR A 137 -11.11 -12.22 -9.60
N ASP A 138 -11.48 -13.35 -9.02
CA ASP A 138 -11.62 -13.50 -7.58
C ASP A 138 -10.47 -12.85 -6.78
N THR A 139 -10.83 -12.11 -5.73
CA THR A 139 -9.96 -11.26 -4.88
C THR A 139 -9.41 -9.99 -5.53
N ASP A 140 -9.56 -9.78 -6.85
CA ASP A 140 -9.01 -8.61 -7.53
C ASP A 140 -9.74 -7.31 -7.18
N TYR A 141 -8.99 -6.21 -7.12
CA TYR A 141 -9.48 -4.89 -6.73
C TYR A 141 -8.60 -3.77 -7.31
N LEU A 142 -9.12 -2.54 -7.25
CA LEU A 142 -8.36 -1.30 -7.43
C LEU A 142 -8.88 -0.31 -6.38
N LEU A 143 -8.08 0.02 -5.37
CA LEU A 143 -8.51 0.76 -4.18
C LEU A 143 -8.70 2.26 -4.46
N CYS A 144 -9.11 3.01 -3.44
CA CYS A 144 -9.49 4.41 -3.56
C CYS A 144 -8.39 5.29 -4.18
N HIS A 145 -8.70 5.94 -5.31
CA HIS A 145 -7.85 6.87 -6.06
C HIS A 145 -8.72 7.89 -6.82
N ASP A 146 -8.15 8.95 -7.39
CA ASP A 146 -8.91 10.06 -8.01
C ASP A 146 -8.69 10.24 -9.52
N ASP A 147 -7.75 9.50 -10.12
CA ASP A 147 -7.29 9.63 -11.50
C ASP A 147 -6.69 11.00 -11.89
N ASN A 148 -6.49 11.90 -10.93
CA ASN A 148 -6.07 13.27 -11.17
C ASN A 148 -4.56 13.37 -11.43
N MET A 149 -4.16 12.94 -12.63
CA MET A 149 -2.77 12.85 -13.06
C MET A 149 -2.60 13.47 -14.44
N GLY A 150 -1.68 14.45 -14.54
CA GLY A 150 -1.24 15.05 -15.80
C GLY A 150 -2.36 15.64 -16.66
N ASP A 151 -2.47 15.14 -17.89
CA ASP A 151 -3.39 15.64 -18.92
C ASP A 151 -4.72 14.86 -18.97
N ARG A 152 -5.01 13.98 -17.99
CA ARG A 152 -6.29 13.25 -17.91
C ARG A 152 -7.46 14.19 -17.65
N ARG A 153 -8.58 14.00 -18.35
CA ARG A 153 -9.75 14.89 -18.26
C ARG A 153 -11.07 14.18 -18.07
N ILE A 154 -11.29 13.08 -18.77
CA ILE A 154 -12.50 12.27 -18.63
C ILE A 154 -12.08 10.82 -18.54
N ALA A 155 -12.31 10.19 -17.40
CA ALA A 155 -12.12 8.76 -17.22
C ALA A 155 -13.34 8.02 -17.78
N PHE A 156 -13.12 6.83 -18.34
CA PHE A 156 -14.21 5.99 -18.83
C PHE A 156 -13.97 4.50 -18.58
N VAL A 157 -15.07 3.75 -18.50
CA VAL A 157 -15.10 2.30 -18.37
C VAL A 157 -16.26 1.74 -19.21
N LEU A 158 -15.94 0.91 -20.19
CA LEU A 158 -16.89 0.12 -20.98
C LEU A 158 -16.91 -1.32 -20.46
N TYR A 159 -18.06 -1.75 -19.92
CA TYR A 159 -18.20 -3.07 -19.30
C TYR A 159 -18.55 -4.17 -20.31
N LEU A 160 -17.76 -5.25 -20.31
CA LEU A 160 -17.89 -6.38 -21.25
C LEU A 160 -18.45 -7.67 -20.60
N SER A 161 -18.78 -7.64 -19.31
CA SER A 161 -19.16 -8.83 -18.55
C SER A 161 -20.67 -9.03 -18.53
N LYS A 162 -21.15 -10.17 -19.08
CA LYS A 162 -22.58 -10.57 -19.03
C LYS A 162 -22.92 -11.12 -17.63
N ASN A 163 -24.18 -10.97 -17.21
CA ASN A 163 -24.75 -11.55 -15.98
C ASN A 163 -23.99 -11.19 -14.68
N TRP A 164 -23.58 -9.93 -14.55
CA TRP A 164 -22.95 -9.40 -13.35
C TRP A 164 -24.00 -8.85 -12.37
N SER A 165 -23.79 -9.07 -11.08
CA SER A 165 -24.70 -8.68 -10.00
C SER A 165 -23.93 -8.12 -8.80
N ALA A 166 -24.65 -7.53 -7.84
CA ALA A 166 -24.03 -6.97 -6.65
C ALA A 166 -23.27 -8.02 -5.80
N SER A 167 -23.71 -9.28 -5.80
CA SER A 167 -23.03 -10.36 -5.05
C SER A 167 -21.72 -10.82 -5.70
N ASP A 168 -21.47 -10.45 -6.95
CA ASP A 168 -20.23 -10.79 -7.64
C ASP A 168 -19.07 -9.83 -7.28
N GLY A 169 -19.35 -8.75 -6.55
CA GLY A 169 -18.38 -7.70 -6.24
C GLY A 169 -18.04 -6.84 -7.46
N GLY A 170 -16.85 -6.23 -7.50
CA GLY A 170 -16.38 -5.50 -8.68
C GLY A 170 -17.14 -4.19 -8.99
N ALA A 171 -17.87 -3.64 -8.03
CA ALA A 171 -18.60 -2.38 -8.21
C ALA A 171 -17.64 -1.20 -8.42
N LEU A 172 -18.05 -0.22 -9.22
CA LEU A 172 -17.41 1.10 -9.21
C LEU A 172 -18.00 1.88 -8.04
N ASP A 173 -17.22 1.99 -6.97
CA ASP A 173 -17.60 2.70 -5.75
C ASP A 173 -17.11 4.15 -5.82
N LEU A 174 -17.96 5.10 -5.42
CA LEU A 174 -17.66 6.53 -5.38
C LEU A 174 -17.61 7.00 -3.93
N PHE A 175 -16.57 7.76 -3.59
CA PHE A 175 -16.34 8.26 -2.24
C PHE A 175 -16.82 9.69 -2.04
N ASP A 176 -17.39 9.96 -0.88
CA ASP A 176 -17.52 11.33 -0.40
C ASP A 176 -16.18 11.87 0.15
N THR A 177 -16.08 13.18 0.26
CA THR A 177 -14.92 13.85 0.86
C THR A 177 -15.29 14.53 2.18
N ASP A 178 -14.29 14.69 3.05
CA ASP A 178 -14.39 15.52 4.24
C ASP A 178 -14.19 17.02 3.93
N GLU A 179 -14.14 17.86 4.97
CA GLU A 179 -13.94 19.31 4.86
C GLU A 179 -12.58 19.71 4.27
N ASN A 180 -11.61 18.79 4.25
CA ASN A 180 -10.27 18.97 3.68
C ASN A 180 -10.18 18.38 2.26
N GLY A 181 -11.27 17.87 1.70
CA GLY A 181 -11.29 17.23 0.39
C GLY A 181 -10.75 15.80 0.37
N LEU A 182 -10.58 15.16 1.53
CA LEU A 182 -10.02 13.80 1.63
C LEU A 182 -11.12 12.73 1.58
N PRO A 183 -10.89 11.58 0.90
CA PRO A 183 -11.92 10.56 0.72
C PRO A 183 -12.22 9.82 2.01
N ARG A 184 -13.51 9.58 2.28
CA ARG A 184 -13.97 9.02 3.55
C ARG A 184 -14.78 7.73 3.40
N ASN A 185 -15.98 7.81 2.84
CA ASN A 185 -16.90 6.67 2.74
C ASN A 185 -17.41 6.49 1.32
N VAL A 186 -17.58 5.22 0.93
CA VAL A 186 -18.34 4.88 -0.26
C VAL A 186 -19.79 5.33 -0.03
N VAL A 187 -20.29 6.22 -0.89
CA VAL A 187 -21.66 6.75 -0.84
C VAL A 187 -22.52 6.31 -2.02
N LYS A 188 -21.89 5.82 -3.10
CA LYS A 188 -22.55 5.26 -4.28
C LYS A 188 -21.74 4.07 -4.80
N SER A 189 -22.44 3.07 -5.32
CA SER A 189 -21.84 1.89 -5.95
C SER A 189 -22.57 1.59 -7.25
N LEU A 190 -21.85 1.61 -8.37
CA LEU A 190 -22.37 1.25 -9.69
C LEU A 190 -21.98 -0.19 -10.01
N ILE A 191 -22.99 -1.07 -10.11
CA ILE A 191 -22.76 -2.45 -10.54
C ILE A 191 -22.43 -2.46 -12.04
N PRO A 192 -21.37 -3.19 -12.47
CA PRO A 192 -21.05 -3.37 -13.88
C PRO A 192 -22.26 -3.86 -14.67
N GLU A 193 -22.65 -3.10 -15.70
CA GLU A 193 -23.74 -3.48 -16.59
C GLU A 193 -23.18 -3.76 -17.98
N TYR A 194 -23.48 -4.94 -18.53
CA TYR A 194 -22.99 -5.35 -19.84
C TYR A 194 -23.34 -4.33 -20.93
N ASN A 195 -22.37 -4.01 -21.81
CA ASN A 195 -22.52 -3.01 -22.87
C ASN A 195 -22.94 -1.63 -22.35
N SER A 196 -22.45 -1.25 -21.17
CA SER A 196 -22.61 0.12 -20.66
C SER A 196 -21.27 0.85 -20.60
N LEU A 197 -21.29 2.12 -21.00
CA LEU A 197 -20.18 3.05 -20.84
C LEU A 197 -20.45 3.90 -19.60
N VAL A 198 -19.56 3.84 -18.62
CA VAL A 198 -19.50 4.79 -17.51
C VAL A 198 -18.39 5.80 -17.78
N PHE A 199 -18.63 7.08 -17.52
CA PHE A 199 -17.59 8.10 -17.57
C PHE A 199 -17.83 9.23 -16.57
N PHE A 200 -16.76 9.91 -16.19
CA PHE A 200 -16.80 11.06 -15.30
C PHE A 200 -15.63 12.02 -15.58
N GLU A 201 -15.80 13.28 -15.21
CA GLU A 201 -14.73 14.27 -15.28
C GLU A 201 -13.70 13.99 -14.20
N VAL A 202 -12.42 14.01 -14.57
CA VAL A 202 -11.30 13.90 -13.64
C VAL A 202 -11.12 15.24 -12.93
N THR A 203 -11.29 15.23 -11.62
CA THR A 203 -11.30 16.42 -10.75
C THR A 203 -10.56 16.12 -9.45
N ASP A 204 -10.28 17.15 -8.65
CA ASP A 204 -9.52 16.99 -7.40
C ASP A 204 -10.20 16.06 -6.37
N ASN A 205 -11.51 15.83 -6.51
CA ASN A 205 -12.33 15.01 -5.62
C ASN A 205 -13.04 13.83 -6.32
N SER A 206 -12.61 13.41 -7.52
CA SER A 206 -13.19 12.25 -8.22
C SER A 206 -12.77 10.90 -7.63
N TYR A 207 -12.79 10.76 -6.31
CA TYR A 207 -12.34 9.57 -5.59
C TYR A 207 -13.26 8.37 -5.83
N HIS A 208 -12.68 7.28 -6.31
CA HIS A 208 -13.39 6.06 -6.65
C HIS A 208 -12.50 4.82 -6.47
N GLN A 209 -13.13 3.65 -6.50
CA GLN A 209 -12.43 2.36 -6.48
C GLN A 209 -13.20 1.33 -7.32
N VAL A 210 -12.52 0.25 -7.70
CA VAL A 210 -13.16 -1.01 -8.08
C VAL A 210 -13.16 -1.92 -6.86
N ALA A 211 -14.35 -2.13 -6.29
CA ALA A 211 -14.53 -3.03 -5.16
C ALA A 211 -14.01 -4.44 -5.49
N GLU A 212 -13.61 -5.18 -4.47
CA GLU A 212 -13.16 -6.57 -4.63
C GLU A 212 -14.16 -7.40 -5.43
N VAL A 213 -13.65 -8.17 -6.39
CA VAL A 213 -14.43 -9.22 -7.08
C VAL A 213 -14.48 -10.45 -6.18
N ILE A 214 -15.70 -10.89 -5.87
CA ILE A 214 -16.00 -12.00 -4.95
C ILE A 214 -16.38 -13.27 -5.73
N ALA A 215 -16.71 -13.14 -7.02
CA ALA A 215 -17.14 -14.26 -7.84
C ALA A 215 -15.95 -15.18 -8.22
N SER A 216 -15.88 -16.34 -7.57
CA SER A 216 -14.82 -17.35 -7.81
C SER A 216 -14.81 -17.97 -9.22
N ASP A 217 -15.93 -17.94 -9.94
CA ASP A 217 -16.13 -18.60 -11.23
C ASP A 217 -16.37 -17.62 -12.40
N LYS A 218 -16.26 -16.32 -12.14
CA LYS A 218 -16.45 -15.27 -13.13
C LYS A 218 -15.21 -14.38 -13.22
N SER A 219 -15.13 -13.65 -14.32
CA SER A 219 -14.09 -12.64 -14.55
C SER A 219 -14.75 -11.35 -15.03
N ARG A 220 -14.43 -10.23 -14.39
CA ARG A 220 -14.93 -8.90 -14.75
C ARG A 220 -14.01 -8.26 -15.78
N TRP A 221 -14.44 -8.29 -17.03
CA TRP A 221 -13.82 -7.62 -18.16
C TRP A 221 -14.37 -6.21 -18.36
N SER A 222 -13.47 -5.26 -18.57
CA SER A 222 -13.77 -3.89 -18.98
C SER A 222 -12.70 -3.33 -19.91
N ILE A 223 -13.08 -2.40 -20.78
CA ILE A 223 -12.15 -1.52 -21.49
C ILE A 223 -12.21 -0.16 -20.79
N ASN A 224 -11.09 0.34 -20.33
CA ASN A 224 -11.02 1.57 -19.53
C ASN A 224 -9.86 2.46 -19.99
N GLY A 225 -9.96 3.73 -19.65
CA GLY A 225 -8.97 4.71 -20.05
C GLY A 225 -9.40 6.14 -19.83
N TRP A 226 -8.70 7.06 -20.49
CA TRP A 226 -8.92 8.50 -20.34
C TRP A 226 -8.97 9.20 -21.70
N PHE A 227 -9.85 10.19 -21.80
CA PHE A 227 -9.67 11.28 -22.76
C PHE A 227 -8.76 12.33 -22.15
N HIS A 228 -7.81 12.81 -22.94
CA HIS A 228 -6.82 13.79 -22.52
C HIS A 228 -7.14 15.18 -23.07
N GLY A 229 -6.60 16.21 -22.44
CA GLY A 229 -6.75 17.61 -22.82
C GLY A 229 -6.03 18.50 -21.81
N PRO A 230 -5.86 19.82 -22.06
CA PRO A 230 -5.23 20.81 -21.18
C PRO A 230 -3.96 20.40 -20.37
N LEU A 231 -3.38 21.26 -19.56
CA LEU A 231 -2.96 20.84 -18.20
C LEU A 231 -3.85 21.61 -17.23
N ARG A 232 -4.34 20.98 -16.16
CA ARG A 232 -5.09 21.69 -15.13
C ARG A 232 -4.06 22.37 -14.25
N GLU A 233 -4.31 23.62 -13.90
CA GLU A 233 -3.62 24.21 -12.77
C GLU A 233 -4.01 23.40 -11.54
N ASP A 234 -3.01 22.96 -10.78
CA ASP A 234 -3.26 22.25 -9.53
C ASP A 234 -3.85 23.23 -8.52
N THR A 235 -5.14 23.07 -8.27
CA THR A 235 -5.89 23.87 -7.30
C THR A 235 -6.06 23.15 -5.96
N ARG A 236 -5.46 21.96 -5.82
CA ARG A 236 -5.61 21.14 -4.62
C ARG A 236 -4.99 21.84 -3.42
N PRO A 237 -5.74 22.02 -2.31
CA PRO A 237 -5.13 22.49 -1.08
C PRO A 237 -4.09 21.47 -0.60
N PRO A 238 -2.99 21.91 0.03
CA PRO A 238 -2.03 20.99 0.63
C PRO A 238 -2.75 20.04 1.59
N ARG A 239 -2.48 18.73 1.46
CA ARG A 239 -3.06 17.73 2.36
C ARG A 239 -2.65 18.05 3.80
N PRO A 240 -3.59 18.10 4.75
CA PRO A 240 -3.24 18.27 6.16
C PRO A 240 -2.27 17.19 6.64
N GLU A 241 -1.24 17.59 7.37
CA GLU A 241 -0.33 16.65 8.02
C GLU A 241 -1.07 15.91 9.14
N ILE A 242 -1.03 14.57 9.11
CA ILE A 242 -1.58 13.72 10.17
C ILE A 242 -0.47 13.51 11.20
N GLU A 243 -0.45 14.36 12.23
CA GLU A 243 0.47 14.25 13.37
C GLU A 243 0.08 13.05 14.26
N PRO A 244 1.00 12.11 14.52
CA PRO A 244 0.76 11.05 15.49
C PRO A 244 0.50 11.64 16.89
N ASN A 245 -0.43 11.03 17.64
CA ASN A 245 -0.63 11.39 19.03
C ASN A 245 0.52 10.81 19.89
N TYR A 246 1.59 11.58 20.04
CA TYR A 246 2.77 11.16 20.79
C TYR A 246 2.51 11.13 22.31
N ILE A 247 2.90 10.03 22.93
CA ILE A 247 2.78 9.77 24.36
C ILE A 247 4.19 9.61 24.94
N GLN A 248 4.42 10.25 26.09
CA GLN A 248 5.64 10.10 26.88
C GLN A 248 5.56 8.84 27.77
N PRO A 249 6.69 8.23 28.15
CA PRO A 249 6.70 7.08 29.05
C PRO A 249 5.96 7.38 30.35
N LEU A 250 4.95 6.58 30.67
CA LEU A 250 4.26 6.66 31.96
C LEU A 250 5.16 6.07 33.04
N ASN A 251 5.31 6.73 34.19
CA ASN A 251 6.19 6.28 35.27
C ASN A 251 5.65 5.08 36.07
N ASP A 252 4.86 4.23 35.42
CA ASP A 252 4.23 3.05 35.99
C ASP A 252 5.21 1.87 36.00
N ARG A 253 5.36 1.25 37.17
CA ARG A 253 6.22 0.08 37.36
C ARG A 253 5.38 -1.17 37.42
N ILE A 254 5.52 -2.02 36.41
CA ILE A 254 4.70 -3.22 36.21
C ILE A 254 5.57 -4.45 36.45
N ASN A 255 5.01 -5.47 37.09
CA ASN A 255 5.66 -6.76 37.21
C ASN A 255 5.47 -7.55 35.90
N LEU A 256 6.45 -7.50 35.00
CA LEU A 256 6.40 -8.20 33.71
C LEU A 256 6.22 -9.71 33.84
N ARG A 257 6.65 -10.31 34.96
CA ARG A 257 6.48 -11.75 35.20
C ARG A 257 5.03 -12.18 35.29
N ASP A 258 4.09 -11.25 35.51
CA ASP A 258 2.66 -11.57 35.54
C ASP A 258 2.07 -11.70 34.12
N TRP A 259 2.77 -11.21 33.10
CA TRP A 259 2.27 -11.09 31.72
C TRP A 259 3.11 -11.88 30.72
N VAL A 260 4.43 -11.68 30.74
CA VAL A 260 5.39 -12.16 29.75
C VAL A 260 5.96 -13.51 30.18
N THR A 261 6.25 -14.38 29.21
CA THR A 261 6.95 -15.64 29.42
C THR A 261 8.34 -15.38 30.01
N GLU A 262 8.67 -16.05 31.10
CA GLU A 262 9.84 -15.71 31.94
C GLU A 262 11.18 -15.74 31.18
N CYS A 263 11.28 -16.55 30.12
CA CYS A 263 12.49 -16.63 29.29
C CYS A 263 12.89 -15.27 28.69
N TYR A 264 11.93 -14.46 28.30
CA TYR A 264 12.15 -13.16 27.66
C TYR A 264 12.60 -12.07 28.63
N ILE A 265 12.63 -12.36 29.94
CA ILE A 265 13.12 -11.44 30.98
C ILE A 265 14.55 -11.83 31.40
N TYR A 266 15.05 -13.01 31.02
CA TYR A 266 16.39 -13.44 31.41
C TYR A 266 17.48 -12.69 30.64
N PRO A 267 18.54 -12.21 31.31
CA PRO A 267 19.60 -11.42 30.68
C PRO A 267 20.31 -12.10 29.51
N SER A 268 20.40 -13.43 29.51
CA SER A 268 21.01 -14.20 28.41
C SER A 268 20.16 -14.11 27.14
N ILE A 269 18.85 -14.34 27.26
CA ILE A 269 17.90 -14.29 26.14
C ILE A 269 17.72 -12.85 25.65
N VAL A 270 17.62 -11.87 26.54
CA VAL A 270 17.56 -10.44 26.18
C VAL A 270 18.74 -10.07 25.26
N LYS A 271 19.96 -10.51 25.60
CA LYS A 271 21.14 -10.28 24.75
C LYS A 271 21.11 -11.04 23.42
N GLU A 272 20.42 -12.18 23.35
CA GLU A 272 20.23 -12.89 22.06
C GLU A 272 19.26 -12.14 21.16
N VAL A 273 18.14 -11.65 21.73
CA VAL A 273 17.16 -10.80 21.05
C VAL A 273 17.83 -9.55 20.50
N GLN A 274 18.64 -8.89 21.34
CA GLN A 274 19.41 -7.71 20.95
C GLN A 274 20.30 -7.95 19.73
N LYS A 275 21.09 -9.02 19.74
CA LYS A 275 21.96 -9.37 18.61
C LYS A 275 21.18 -9.69 17.33
N GLU A 276 19.99 -10.25 17.45
CA GLU A 276 19.14 -10.55 16.30
C GLU A 276 18.61 -9.25 15.67
N ILE A 277 18.12 -8.30 16.49
CA ILE A 277 17.65 -7.00 16.01
C ILE A 277 18.80 -6.18 15.41
N GLU A 278 19.98 -6.14 16.03
CA GLU A 278 21.14 -5.43 15.47
C GLU A 278 21.55 -5.98 14.10
N ARG A 279 21.39 -7.30 13.89
CA ARG A 279 21.78 -7.95 12.63
C ARG A 279 20.73 -7.77 11.54
N ASP A 280 19.46 -7.98 11.90
CA ASP A 280 18.37 -8.16 10.93
C ASP A 280 17.37 -6.99 10.94
N SER A 281 17.50 -6.03 11.86
CA SER A 281 16.51 -4.97 12.16
C SER A 281 15.10 -5.51 12.47
N PHE A 282 15.01 -6.80 12.79
CA PHE A 282 13.79 -7.57 12.94
C PHE A 282 14.00 -8.73 13.90
N THR A 283 13.01 -9.03 14.73
CA THR A 283 12.91 -10.32 15.41
C THR A 283 11.44 -10.68 15.65
N LEU A 284 11.19 -11.98 15.83
CA LEU A 284 9.87 -12.53 16.10
C LEU A 284 9.98 -13.50 17.29
N LEU A 285 9.40 -13.10 18.42
CA LEU A 285 9.45 -13.83 19.68
C LEU A 285 8.14 -14.62 19.88
N SER A 286 8.20 -15.94 19.75
CA SER A 286 7.06 -16.85 19.86
C SER A 286 6.59 -17.07 21.31
N ASN A 287 5.29 -17.22 21.52
CA ASN A 287 4.68 -17.45 22.84
C ASN A 287 5.14 -16.40 23.86
N TYR A 288 5.09 -15.13 23.43
CA TYR A 288 5.66 -14.03 24.21
C TYR A 288 4.89 -13.79 25.51
N PHE A 289 3.57 -13.79 25.46
CA PHE A 289 2.73 -13.74 26.65
C PHE A 289 2.43 -15.14 27.16
N LYS A 290 2.19 -15.25 28.46
CA LYS A 290 1.66 -16.48 29.07
C LYS A 290 0.33 -16.84 28.42
N ASP A 291 0.14 -18.12 28.11
CA ASP A 291 -1.05 -18.62 27.41
C ASP A 291 -2.35 -18.18 28.10
N ASP A 292 -2.41 -18.27 29.44
CA ASP A 292 -3.61 -17.90 30.21
C ASP A 292 -3.92 -16.39 30.22
N VAL A 293 -2.92 -15.56 29.95
CA VAL A 293 -3.07 -14.10 29.80
C VAL A 293 -3.51 -13.80 28.38
N TYR A 294 -2.84 -14.40 27.39
CA TYR A 294 -3.16 -14.22 25.98
C TYR A 294 -4.60 -14.64 25.66
N GLU A 295 -5.04 -15.82 26.13
CA GLU A 295 -6.41 -16.31 25.93
C GLU A 295 -7.47 -15.34 26.48
N LYS A 296 -7.23 -14.76 27.66
CA LYS A 296 -8.15 -13.78 28.25
C LYS A 296 -8.19 -12.48 27.45
N LEU A 297 -7.05 -12.01 26.95
CA LEU A 297 -6.97 -10.83 26.09
C LEU A 297 -7.68 -11.05 24.76
N SER A 298 -7.48 -12.21 24.13
CA SER A 298 -8.18 -12.62 22.91
C SER A 298 -9.70 -12.63 23.09
N ILE A 299 -10.20 -13.03 24.27
CA ILE A 299 -11.63 -12.97 24.60
C ILE A 299 -12.08 -11.51 24.77
N ASP A 300 -11.36 -10.70 25.55
CA ASP A 300 -11.69 -9.30 25.80
C ASP A 300 -11.77 -8.47 24.49
N LEU A 301 -10.92 -8.78 23.51
CA LEU A 301 -10.91 -8.11 22.19
C LEU A 301 -12.21 -8.32 21.39
N THR A 302 -12.95 -9.39 21.66
CA THR A 302 -14.24 -9.68 21.04
C THR A 302 -15.43 -9.03 21.78
N SER A 303 -15.16 -8.27 22.84
CA SER A 303 -16.20 -7.61 23.63
C SER A 303 -16.94 -6.52 22.84
N ASP A 304 -18.27 -6.59 22.87
CA ASP A 304 -19.17 -5.55 22.34
C ASP A 304 -19.04 -4.19 23.09
N SER A 305 -18.34 -4.16 24.23
CA SER A 305 -18.09 -2.92 24.97
C SER A 305 -17.11 -1.98 24.28
N ILE A 306 -16.26 -2.51 23.39
CA ILE A 306 -15.22 -1.72 22.73
C ILE A 306 -15.84 -0.88 21.63
N VAL A 307 -15.63 0.44 21.71
CA VAL A 307 -16.04 1.38 20.67
C VAL A 307 -14.94 1.47 19.62
N TRP A 308 -15.23 0.96 18.43
CA TRP A 308 -14.33 0.99 17.29
C TRP A 308 -14.60 2.21 16.39
N LYS A 309 -13.54 2.85 15.90
CA LYS A 309 -13.60 4.02 15.02
C LYS A 309 -12.84 3.74 13.74
N LYS A 310 -13.50 3.96 12.60
CA LYS A 310 -12.87 3.84 11.28
C LYS A 310 -11.76 4.89 11.12
N VAL A 311 -10.62 4.45 10.60
CA VAL A 311 -9.44 5.27 10.29
C VAL A 311 -9.30 5.37 8.78
N GLY A 312 -9.14 6.61 8.30
CA GLY A 312 -8.87 6.94 6.90
C GLY A 312 -7.69 7.91 6.78
N PRO A 313 -7.61 8.70 5.70
CA PRO A 313 -8.52 8.71 4.55
C PRO A 313 -8.38 7.44 3.69
N ALA A 314 -9.42 7.13 2.91
CA ALA A 314 -9.54 5.85 2.19
C ALA A 314 -8.46 5.65 1.11
N ASP A 315 -7.85 6.71 0.60
CA ASP A 315 -6.72 6.69 -0.34
C ASP A 315 -5.36 6.46 0.35
N ILE A 316 -5.35 6.21 1.66
CA ILE A 316 -4.15 5.87 2.42
C ILE A 316 -4.37 4.59 3.23
N ARG A 317 -5.55 4.44 3.86
CA ARG A 317 -5.82 3.35 4.78
C ARG A 317 -7.32 3.16 5.01
N ASN A 318 -7.68 1.93 5.37
CA ASN A 318 -9.02 1.57 5.77
C ASN A 318 -8.96 0.47 6.84
N TYR A 319 -9.09 0.81 8.11
CA TYR A 319 -9.19 -0.13 9.23
C TYR A 319 -9.87 0.57 10.42
N GLU A 320 -10.06 -0.13 11.53
CA GLU A 320 -10.65 0.46 12.73
C GLU A 320 -9.66 0.48 13.89
N VAL A 321 -9.78 1.49 14.77
CA VAL A 321 -9.03 1.57 16.02
C VAL A 321 -9.98 1.64 17.22
N ALA A 322 -9.58 1.02 18.32
CA ALA A 322 -10.36 1.05 19.56
C ALA A 322 -10.25 2.43 20.24
N ASP A 323 -11.36 2.89 20.81
CA ASP A 323 -11.36 3.96 21.80
C ASP A 323 -10.82 3.42 23.13
N GLU A 324 -9.67 3.95 23.58
CA GLU A 324 -9.01 3.55 24.81
C GLU A 324 -9.93 3.58 26.04
N THR A 325 -10.87 4.52 26.10
CA THR A 325 -11.78 4.68 27.25
C THR A 325 -12.85 3.60 27.34
N SER A 326 -13.03 2.83 26.25
CA SER A 326 -14.03 1.76 26.15
C SER A 326 -13.47 0.36 26.42
N LEU A 327 -12.16 0.23 26.63
CA LEU A 327 -11.49 -1.06 26.80
C LEU A 327 -11.93 -1.75 28.12
N PRO A 328 -12.20 -3.07 28.10
CA PRO A 328 -12.35 -3.89 29.31
C PRO A 328 -11.16 -3.75 30.27
N GLU A 329 -11.36 -4.04 31.57
CA GLU A 329 -10.36 -3.77 32.61
C GLU A 329 -9.01 -4.44 32.35
N LEU A 330 -9.00 -5.73 31.98
CA LEU A 330 -7.76 -6.46 31.72
C LEU A 330 -7.07 -5.93 30.45
N LEU A 331 -7.83 -5.76 29.37
CA LEU A 331 -7.32 -5.19 28.12
C LEU A 331 -6.80 -3.75 28.29
N SER A 332 -7.44 -2.93 29.13
CA SER A 332 -6.98 -1.58 29.46
C SER A 332 -5.65 -1.60 30.22
N LYS A 333 -5.48 -2.52 31.19
CA LYS A 333 -4.19 -2.72 31.86
C LYS A 333 -3.10 -3.18 30.91
N PHE A 334 -3.43 -4.10 30.01
CA PHE A 334 -2.53 -4.56 28.94
C PHE A 334 -2.12 -3.42 28.00
N TYR A 335 -3.08 -2.63 27.53
CA TYR A 335 -2.82 -1.48 26.65
C TYR A 335 -1.92 -0.43 27.33
N ASN A 336 -2.18 -0.13 28.60
CA ASN A 336 -1.36 0.80 29.38
C ASN A 336 0.02 0.25 29.75
N MET A 337 0.21 -1.08 29.77
CA MET A 337 1.51 -1.69 30.01
C MET A 337 2.55 -1.26 28.98
N PHE A 338 2.18 -1.20 27.70
CA PHE A 338 3.07 -0.74 26.63
C PHE A 338 3.46 0.74 26.76
N LYS A 339 2.66 1.55 27.44
CA LYS A 339 2.98 2.95 27.74
C LYS A 339 3.93 3.12 28.92
N SER A 340 4.18 2.07 29.69
CA SER A 340 4.90 2.14 30.96
C SER A 340 6.42 2.21 30.77
N ILE A 341 7.11 2.92 31.66
CA ILE A 341 8.58 3.00 31.70
C ILE A 341 9.24 1.61 31.81
N THR A 342 8.50 0.62 32.33
CA THR A 342 8.96 -0.76 32.41
C THR A 342 9.16 -1.38 31.03
N ILE A 343 8.23 -1.15 30.10
CA ILE A 343 8.35 -1.64 28.72
C ILE A 343 9.41 -0.83 27.97
N PHE A 344 9.49 0.49 28.15
CA PHE A 344 10.56 1.30 27.56
C PHE A 344 11.96 0.79 27.98
N GLN A 345 12.15 0.41 29.25
CA GLN A 345 13.41 -0.21 29.70
C GLN A 345 13.67 -1.55 29.03
N LEU A 346 12.68 -2.43 28.97
CA LEU A 346 12.85 -3.74 28.33
C LEU A 346 13.18 -3.59 26.84
N LEU A 347 12.53 -2.66 26.14
CA LEU A 347 12.79 -2.39 24.73
C LEU A 347 14.17 -1.76 24.52
N LYS A 348 14.63 -0.87 25.41
CA LYS A 348 16.02 -0.39 25.43
C LYS A 348 16.99 -1.57 25.60
N ASP A 349 16.72 -2.48 26.53
CA ASP A 349 17.58 -3.66 26.74
C ASP A 349 17.57 -4.62 25.53
N TYR A 350 16.45 -4.69 24.78
CA TYR A 350 16.36 -5.46 23.54
C TYR A 350 17.00 -4.81 22.33
N THR A 351 17.25 -3.50 22.32
CA THR A 351 17.58 -2.79 21.07
C THR A 351 18.74 -1.82 21.17
N GLU A 352 19.19 -1.51 22.39
CA GLU A 352 20.11 -0.42 22.73
C GLU A 352 19.65 0.99 22.33
N LEU A 353 18.41 1.13 21.85
CA LEU A 353 17.83 2.43 21.52
C LEU A 353 17.64 3.28 22.78
N ASP A 354 17.77 4.60 22.64
CA ASP A 354 17.67 5.56 23.73
C ASP A 354 16.21 5.87 24.13
N LEU A 355 15.49 4.83 24.53
CA LEU A 355 14.08 4.89 24.90
C LEU A 355 13.85 5.37 26.34
N ILE A 356 14.89 5.78 27.06
CA ILE A 356 14.77 6.30 28.43
C ILE A 356 15.55 7.60 28.53
N SER A 357 14.94 8.61 29.15
CA SER A 357 15.59 9.88 29.44
C SER A 357 16.74 9.69 30.46
N GLU A 358 17.94 9.46 29.95
CA GLU A 358 19.18 9.45 30.74
C GLU A 358 19.83 10.84 30.80
N THR A 359 19.47 11.72 29.86
CA THR A 359 19.96 13.09 29.75
C THR A 359 18.80 14.06 29.56
N GLU A 360 18.98 15.34 29.92
CA GLU A 360 17.95 16.39 29.75
C GLU A 360 17.57 16.65 28.28
N THR A 361 18.37 16.17 27.33
CA THR A 361 18.16 16.31 25.89
C THR A 361 17.35 15.16 25.27
N MET A 362 17.15 14.06 26.00
CA MET A 362 16.40 12.88 25.52
C MET A 362 14.92 12.98 25.84
N ASN A 363 14.07 12.84 24.83
CA ASN A 363 12.63 12.96 24.95
C ASN A 363 11.92 11.79 24.25
N PRO A 364 12.16 10.54 24.70
CA PRO A 364 11.62 9.36 24.07
C PRO A 364 10.09 9.42 24.08
N LYS A 365 9.48 9.03 22.98
CA LYS A 365 8.03 9.12 22.80
C LYS A 365 7.52 7.90 22.07
N MET A 366 6.21 7.68 22.12
CA MET A 366 5.58 6.57 21.42
C MET A 366 4.22 6.94 20.84
N ALA A 367 3.75 6.15 19.89
CA ALA A 367 2.35 6.08 19.47
C ALA A 367 1.85 4.63 19.64
N ILE A 368 0.55 4.46 19.87
CA ILE A 368 -0.06 3.14 20.06
C ILE A 368 -1.46 3.09 19.46
N GLU A 369 -1.74 2.03 18.73
CA GLU A 369 -3.04 1.73 18.14
C GLU A 369 -3.40 0.28 18.44
N LEU A 370 -4.60 0.08 18.99
CA LEU A 370 -5.23 -1.23 18.98
C LEU A 370 -6.19 -1.25 17.80
N GLN A 371 -5.83 -2.03 16.78
CA GLN A 371 -6.50 -2.06 15.49
C GLN A 371 -7.38 -3.30 15.36
N ARG A 372 -8.53 -3.15 14.72
CA ARG A 372 -9.41 -4.24 14.26
C ARG A 372 -9.44 -4.27 12.74
N TRP A 373 -9.30 -5.46 12.20
CA TRP A 373 -9.16 -5.73 10.78
C TRP A 373 -10.19 -6.78 10.34
N SER A 374 -10.73 -6.60 9.13
CA SER A 374 -11.67 -7.50 8.47
C SER A 374 -11.51 -7.41 6.95
N SER A 375 -12.26 -8.21 6.20
CA SER A 375 -12.40 -8.03 4.74
C SER A 375 -12.64 -6.57 4.37
N GLY A 376 -11.93 -6.10 3.34
CA GLY A 376 -11.92 -4.72 2.88
C GLY A 376 -10.89 -3.81 3.55
N CYS A 377 -10.19 -4.26 4.60
CA CYS A 377 -9.16 -3.46 5.26
C CYS A 377 -7.83 -3.44 4.51
N TYR A 378 -7.10 -2.33 4.56
CA TYR A 378 -5.79 -2.16 3.90
C TYR A 378 -5.03 -0.92 4.40
N THR A 379 -3.76 -0.82 4.01
CA THR A 379 -3.01 0.44 3.94
C THR A 379 -2.26 0.53 2.62
N LEU A 380 -2.01 1.75 2.15
CA LEU A 380 -1.27 2.05 0.93
C LEU A 380 0.06 2.73 1.24
N LEU A 381 1.02 2.55 0.34
CA LEU A 381 2.19 3.39 0.21
C LEU A 381 1.72 4.78 -0.24
N ALA A 382 1.64 5.71 0.70
CA ALA A 382 1.39 7.10 0.38
C ALA A 382 2.72 7.84 0.29
N ASP A 383 2.82 8.82 -0.60
CA ASP A 383 4.00 9.69 -0.71
C ASP A 383 4.27 10.38 0.64
N ILE A 384 5.30 9.88 1.32
CA ILE A 384 5.83 10.48 2.55
C ILE A 384 6.76 11.65 2.22
N ASN A 385 7.29 11.70 0.99
CA ASN A 385 8.28 12.72 0.57
C ASN A 385 7.64 14.09 0.29
N GLU A 386 6.47 14.17 -0.35
CA GLU A 386 5.77 15.46 -0.50
C GLU A 386 5.33 16.05 0.85
N ARG A 387 5.10 15.20 1.86
CA ARG A 387 4.71 15.64 3.21
C ARG A 387 5.83 16.31 3.99
N ARG A 388 7.08 16.23 3.53
CA ARG A 388 8.24 16.76 4.28
C ARG A 388 9.04 17.82 3.52
N SER A 389 8.99 17.84 2.19
CA SER A 389 9.63 18.89 1.38
C SER A 389 9.02 20.29 1.61
N SER A 390 7.78 20.36 2.10
CA SER A 390 7.14 21.60 2.57
C SER A 390 7.84 22.23 3.79
N ASN A 391 8.54 21.43 4.61
CA ASN A 391 9.10 21.89 5.88
C ASN A 391 10.54 22.43 5.79
N TYR A 392 11.25 22.18 4.68
CA TYR A 392 12.58 22.78 4.44
C TYR A 392 12.54 24.02 3.53
N GLY A 393 11.44 24.25 2.81
CA GLY A 393 11.28 25.38 1.88
C GLY A 393 10.81 26.71 2.49
N ARG A 394 10.52 26.78 3.81
CA ARG A 394 9.87 27.97 4.42
C ARG A 394 10.64 28.65 5.56
N LEU A 395 11.95 28.43 5.64
CA LEU A 395 12.87 29.14 6.53
C LEU A 395 13.98 29.84 5.72
N SER A 396 13.60 30.81 4.90
CA SER A 396 14.41 31.99 4.58
C SER A 396 13.70 32.84 3.52
N GLN A 397 13.04 33.92 3.96
CA GLN A 397 12.95 35.20 3.24
C GLN A 397 12.04 36.15 4.03
N THR A 398 12.58 36.67 5.13
CA THR A 398 12.18 37.98 5.66
C THR A 398 13.36 38.51 6.45
N GLU A 399 14.33 39.10 5.78
CA GLU A 399 15.09 40.21 6.36
C GLU A 399 15.11 41.34 5.35
N GLU A 400 14.38 42.40 5.71
CA GLU A 400 14.38 43.70 5.07
C GLU A 400 15.79 44.29 5.13
N ILE A 401 16.27 44.76 3.98
CA ILE A 401 17.49 45.55 3.85
C ILE A 401 17.21 46.98 4.33
N PRO A 402 18.08 47.56 5.19
CA PRO A 402 18.30 49.00 5.17
C PRO A 402 19.71 49.31 4.69
N GLU A 403 19.77 50.18 3.69
CA GLU A 403 20.98 50.79 3.16
C GLU A 403 21.74 51.65 4.21
N VAL A 404 23.06 51.72 4.05
CA VAL A 404 23.89 52.94 3.88
C VAL A 404 25.22 52.94 4.69
N SER A 405 26.30 52.96 3.90
CA SER A 405 27.61 53.63 4.04
C SER A 405 28.73 53.15 4.99
N SER A 406 29.86 52.91 4.32
CA SER A 406 31.18 53.56 4.48
C SER A 406 32.32 52.87 5.27
N LEU A 407 33.31 52.46 4.45
CA LEU A 407 34.77 52.68 4.53
C LEU A 407 35.65 52.05 5.63
N GLU A 408 36.76 51.49 5.13
CA GLU A 408 38.14 51.45 5.68
C GLU A 408 38.47 50.39 6.78
N VAL A 409 39.63 49.71 6.88
CA VAL A 409 40.86 49.49 6.09
C VAL A 409 41.80 48.57 6.94
N LEU A 410 42.76 47.86 6.30
CA LEU A 410 44.06 47.32 6.80
C LEU A 410 44.19 46.07 7.74
N GLU A 411 44.81 45.04 7.15
CA GLU A 411 46.10 44.37 7.49
C GLU A 411 46.41 43.64 8.84
N LYS A 412 46.85 42.37 8.64
CA LYS A 412 48.10 41.68 9.07
C LYS A 412 48.27 40.99 10.44
N SER A 413 49.04 39.89 10.29
CA SER A 413 50.01 39.19 11.18
C SER A 413 49.48 37.95 11.89
N ARG A 414 49.92 36.70 11.61
CA ARG A 414 51.23 35.99 11.55
C ARG A 414 51.86 35.66 12.92
N GLU A 415 52.39 34.43 12.98
CA GLU A 415 53.38 33.86 13.91
C GLU A 415 52.83 33.25 15.22
N ASP A 416 53.26 32.09 15.73
CA ASP A 416 54.15 31.01 15.23
C ASP A 416 54.20 29.85 16.26
N GLN A 417 54.87 28.76 15.87
CA GLN A 417 55.55 27.72 16.70
C GLN A 417 54.74 26.61 17.38
N GLU A 418 55.24 25.38 17.51
CA GLU A 418 56.18 24.50 16.78
C GLU A 418 56.29 23.21 17.63
N LYS A 419 56.24 22.04 16.97
CA LYS A 419 57.01 20.79 17.26
C LYS A 419 56.73 20.06 18.61
N THR A 420 56.81 18.73 18.73
CA THR A 420 57.68 17.74 18.08
C THR A 420 57.10 16.32 18.23
N SER A 421 57.51 15.51 17.26
CA SER A 421 57.33 14.08 16.98
C SER A 421 57.98 13.10 17.97
N ALA A 422 57.49 11.85 18.02
CA ALA A 422 58.19 10.66 17.50
C ALA A 422 57.47 9.33 17.78
N ASN A 423 57.39 8.51 16.73
CA ASN A 423 56.96 7.10 16.66
C ASN A 423 57.86 6.16 17.48
N TYR A 424 57.34 4.97 17.82
CA TYR A 424 57.96 3.67 17.48
C TYR A 424 56.92 2.53 17.56
N GLU A 425 57.02 1.62 16.59
CA GLU A 425 56.15 0.47 16.36
C GLU A 425 56.51 -0.80 17.18
N ASN A 426 55.54 -1.72 17.20
CA ASN A 426 55.63 -3.16 16.90
C ASN A 426 55.78 -4.22 18.02
N LYS A 427 54.73 -5.07 18.04
CA LYS A 427 54.69 -6.57 18.00
C LYS A 427 54.81 -7.44 19.27
N SER A 428 53.79 -8.31 19.40
CA SER A 428 53.86 -9.80 19.43
C SER A 428 53.62 -10.56 20.76
N MET A 429 52.47 -11.27 20.77
CA MET A 429 52.17 -12.70 21.11
C MET A 429 52.42 -13.32 22.51
N GLN A 430 51.35 -14.02 22.99
CA GLN A 430 51.28 -15.36 23.65
C GLN A 430 51.97 -15.52 25.04
N SER A 431 51.54 -16.33 26.03
CA SER A 431 50.58 -17.44 26.17
C SER A 431 50.47 -17.87 27.66
N GLU A 432 49.49 -18.76 27.95
CA GLU A 432 49.49 -19.85 28.97
C GLU A 432 49.03 -19.62 30.44
N SER A 433 47.78 -20.05 30.68
CA SER A 433 47.26 -21.05 31.64
C SER A 433 47.86 -21.25 33.05
N ASN A 434 46.98 -21.28 34.07
CA ASN A 434 46.77 -22.44 34.97
C ASN A 434 45.62 -22.22 35.99
N THR A 435 44.68 -23.16 36.05
CA THR A 435 43.74 -23.46 37.15
C THR A 435 44.43 -24.38 38.19
N PRO A 436 43.93 -24.67 39.44
CA PRO A 436 42.58 -25.24 39.70
C PRO A 436 41.88 -24.99 41.09
N GLU A 437 40.58 -25.34 41.07
CA GLU A 437 39.78 -26.11 42.05
C GLU A 437 39.05 -25.52 43.31
N SER A 438 37.72 -25.73 43.25
CA SER A 438 36.78 -26.26 44.29
C SER A 438 35.85 -25.27 45.02
N VAL A 439 34.57 -25.54 45.37
CA VAL A 439 33.52 -26.57 45.11
C VAL A 439 32.21 -26.05 45.81
N LYS A 440 31.01 -26.42 45.30
CA LYS A 440 29.63 -26.33 45.88
C LYS A 440 28.94 -24.96 45.87
N GLY A 441 27.69 -24.78 45.40
CA GLY A 441 26.64 -25.66 44.87
C GLY A 441 25.27 -25.10 45.27
N ASP A 442 24.35 -24.89 44.33
CA ASP A 442 22.91 -25.23 44.43
C ASP A 442 22.08 -24.69 43.25
N ASN A 443 21.27 -25.60 42.69
CA ASN A 443 20.05 -25.41 41.89
C ASN A 443 20.16 -24.68 40.53
N ASP A 444 20.88 -25.29 39.60
CA ASP A 444 20.74 -24.97 38.17
C ASP A 444 19.47 -25.63 37.62
N ILE A 445 18.49 -24.80 37.25
CA ILE A 445 17.50 -25.14 36.22
C ILE A 445 18.30 -25.26 34.93
N ASP A 446 18.19 -26.39 34.23
CA ASP A 446 19.01 -26.73 33.07
C ASP A 446 18.70 -25.77 31.89
N GLU A 447 19.39 -24.63 31.85
CA GLU A 447 19.27 -23.56 30.84
C GLU A 447 19.44 -24.11 29.42
N ASP A 448 20.29 -25.14 29.27
CA ASP A 448 20.53 -25.84 28.01
C ASP A 448 19.31 -26.66 27.55
N GLU A 449 18.44 -27.11 28.47
CA GLU A 449 17.24 -27.89 28.13
C GLU A 449 16.10 -26.97 27.65
N ILE A 450 15.99 -25.76 28.20
CA ILE A 450 15.07 -24.71 27.74
C ILE A 450 15.55 -24.16 26.38
N LEU A 451 16.85 -23.87 26.23
CA LEU A 451 17.44 -23.50 24.94
C LEU A 451 17.19 -24.57 23.88
N LYS A 452 17.36 -25.86 24.22
CA LYS A 452 17.10 -26.97 23.29
C LYS A 452 15.62 -27.13 22.94
N LYS A 453 14.69 -26.77 23.83
CA LYS A 453 13.24 -26.79 23.51
C LYS A 453 12.87 -25.64 22.56
N ILE A 454 13.32 -24.43 22.85
CA ILE A 454 13.12 -23.24 21.98
C ILE A 454 13.79 -23.46 20.61
N LEU A 455 14.99 -24.02 20.57
CA LEU A 455 15.68 -24.35 19.32
C LEU A 455 15.08 -25.56 18.59
N LYS A 456 14.45 -26.52 19.29
CA LYS A 456 13.77 -27.67 18.66
C LYS A 456 12.47 -27.27 17.99
N GLU A 457 11.68 -26.38 18.60
CA GLU A 457 10.50 -25.79 17.97
C GLU A 457 10.89 -24.92 16.75
N LYS A 458 12.08 -24.29 16.78
CA LYS A 458 12.70 -23.65 15.61
C LYS A 458 13.26 -24.63 14.56
N SER A 459 13.39 -25.94 14.84
CA SER A 459 14.04 -26.93 13.96
C SER A 459 13.10 -27.84 13.15
N SER A 460 11.78 -27.78 13.38
CA SER A 460 10.80 -28.52 12.55
C SER A 460 10.48 -27.85 11.21
N ASN A 461 11.00 -26.66 10.93
CA ASN A 461 10.88 -26.04 9.61
C ASN A 461 12.25 -25.76 8.99
N SER A 462 12.46 -26.37 7.81
CA SER A 462 13.52 -26.15 6.82
C SER A 462 14.89 -26.86 7.02
N LYS A 463 15.03 -28.02 6.34
CA LYS A 463 16.11 -28.30 5.35
C LYS A 463 16.02 -29.76 4.86
N LYS A 464 15.43 -29.98 3.68
CA LYS A 464 15.79 -31.12 2.82
C LYS A 464 16.03 -30.65 1.39
N LYS A 465 17.30 -30.36 1.11
CA LYS A 465 17.86 -30.35 -0.24
C LYS A 465 18.15 -31.81 -0.58
N LEU A 466 17.34 -32.44 -1.44
CA LEU A 466 17.65 -33.78 -1.97
C LEU A 466 17.85 -33.72 -3.49
N SER A 467 19.10 -33.91 -3.87
CA SER A 467 19.55 -34.40 -5.17
C SER A 467 18.75 -35.65 -5.58
N ARG A 468 18.34 -35.74 -6.84
CA ARG A 468 17.86 -36.97 -7.46
C ARG A 468 18.53 -37.19 -8.82
N GLN A 469 19.48 -38.12 -8.83
CA GLN A 469 19.78 -38.95 -10.00
C GLN A 469 18.59 -39.88 -10.31
N SER A 470 18.41 -40.11 -11.60
CA SER A 470 17.37 -40.89 -12.23
C SER A 470 17.57 -42.41 -12.10
N SER A 471 16.48 -43.13 -11.85
CA SER A 471 16.31 -44.51 -12.34
C SER A 471 14.83 -44.79 -12.58
N LEU A 472 14.55 -45.36 -13.77
CA LEU A 472 13.24 -45.62 -14.34
C LEU A 472 12.48 -46.76 -13.62
N SER A 473 11.15 -46.65 -13.52
CA SER A 473 10.22 -47.71 -13.94
C SER A 473 8.78 -47.17 -14.08
N LYS A 474 8.04 -47.78 -15.02
CA LYS A 474 6.77 -47.39 -15.66
C LYS A 474 5.53 -47.68 -14.80
N LEU A 475 4.45 -46.88 -14.94
CA LEU A 475 3.09 -47.30 -15.38
C LEU A 475 2.02 -46.19 -15.22
N ASP A 476 0.97 -46.30 -16.01
CA ASP A 476 0.03 -45.29 -16.52
C ASP A 476 -1.05 -44.74 -15.55
N SER A 477 -1.50 -43.47 -15.74
CA SER A 477 -2.84 -43.09 -16.26
C SER A 477 -3.35 -41.67 -15.86
N SER A 478 -3.64 -40.87 -16.91
CA SER A 478 -4.68 -39.82 -17.11
C SER A 478 -5.00 -38.71 -16.08
N SER A 479 -4.70 -37.43 -16.43
CA SER A 479 -5.58 -36.23 -16.57
C SER A 479 -4.78 -34.89 -16.47
N PRO A 480 -5.26 -33.75 -17.03
CA PRO A 480 -4.42 -32.81 -17.80
C PRO A 480 -3.68 -31.72 -17.00
N GLN A 481 -2.53 -31.33 -17.53
CA GLN A 481 -1.48 -30.49 -16.93
C GLN A 481 -1.76 -28.98 -17.02
N LYS A 482 -1.70 -28.30 -15.86
CA LYS A 482 -1.24 -26.90 -15.74
C LYS A 482 0.21 -26.84 -16.21
N LEU A 483 0.49 -26.08 -17.27
CA LEU A 483 1.85 -25.79 -17.74
C LEU A 483 2.34 -24.50 -17.08
N ALA A 484 3.46 -24.61 -16.38
CA ALA A 484 4.18 -23.52 -15.73
C ALA A 484 4.86 -22.62 -16.78
N ARG A 485 4.70 -21.30 -16.59
CA ARG A 485 5.26 -20.23 -17.44
C ARG A 485 6.75 -20.01 -17.10
N SER A 486 7.57 -19.94 -18.15
CA SER A 486 8.90 -19.33 -18.16
C SER A 486 8.77 -17.81 -18.14
N LEU A 487 9.56 -17.15 -17.30
CA LEU A 487 9.72 -15.70 -17.29
C LEU A 487 10.81 -15.36 -18.32
N ASP A 488 10.40 -14.72 -19.41
CA ASP A 488 11.30 -13.94 -20.26
C ASP A 488 10.97 -12.45 -20.00
N THR A 489 11.96 -11.75 -19.44
CA THR A 489 11.97 -10.31 -19.19
C THR A 489 12.67 -9.61 -20.34
N ASP A 490 11.90 -8.98 -21.22
CA ASP A 490 12.33 -7.81 -22.00
C ASP A 490 11.07 -7.21 -22.66
N ASP A 491 10.70 -6.00 -22.26
CA ASP A 491 10.03 -4.98 -23.07
C ASP A 491 9.65 -3.80 -22.15
N SER A 492 10.41 -2.71 -22.30
CA SER A 492 10.14 -1.41 -21.72
C SER A 492 9.01 -0.73 -22.49
N ASP A 493 7.77 -1.00 -22.10
CA ASP A 493 6.62 -0.19 -22.48
C ASP A 493 5.93 0.31 -21.20
N VAL A 494 6.10 1.61 -20.95
CA VAL A 494 5.48 2.34 -19.84
C VAL A 494 3.98 2.38 -20.10
N SER A 495 3.24 1.66 -19.27
CA SER A 495 1.78 1.81 -19.18
C SER A 495 1.45 3.04 -18.35
N ASP A 496 0.51 3.86 -18.79
CA ASP A 496 0.05 5.06 -18.06
C ASP A 496 -0.49 4.75 -16.63
N ILE A 497 -0.78 3.50 -16.26
CA ILE A 497 -1.14 3.13 -14.87
C ILE A 497 0.07 3.07 -13.93
N GLY A 498 1.28 2.93 -14.49
CA GLY A 498 2.55 2.84 -13.76
C GLY A 498 3.11 4.19 -13.32
N ASP A 499 2.52 5.29 -13.81
CA ASP A 499 2.95 6.65 -13.48
C ASP A 499 2.52 7.11 -12.08
N TYR A 500 1.83 6.26 -11.32
CA TYR A 500 1.52 6.53 -9.91
C TYR A 500 2.77 6.63 -9.02
N LEU A 501 3.94 6.23 -9.53
CA LEU A 501 5.24 6.31 -8.83
C LEU A 501 6.29 7.12 -9.62
N SER A 502 5.89 7.86 -10.66
CA SER A 502 6.80 8.64 -11.52
C SER A 502 6.62 10.14 -11.27
N ASP A 503 7.66 10.75 -10.70
CA ASP A 503 7.82 12.19 -10.42
C ASP A 503 7.46 13.10 -11.64
N PRO A 504 6.58 14.12 -11.50
CA PRO A 504 6.23 15.01 -12.61
C PRO A 504 7.11 16.28 -12.72
N LEU A 505 8.37 16.26 -12.29
CA LEU A 505 9.29 17.39 -12.44
C LEU A 505 10.73 16.98 -12.79
N ASP A 506 10.93 16.35 -13.95
CA ASP A 506 12.25 16.38 -14.62
C ASP A 506 12.20 17.30 -15.85
N ASN A 507 12.33 18.59 -15.59
CA ASN A 507 12.63 19.61 -16.58
C ASN A 507 13.54 20.66 -15.94
N SER A 508 14.77 20.27 -15.64
CA SER A 508 15.86 21.24 -15.46
C SER A 508 17.11 20.81 -16.23
N LEU A 509 17.22 21.42 -17.40
CA LEU A 509 18.43 21.80 -18.13
C LEU A 509 19.76 21.53 -17.42
N GLU A 510 20.63 20.83 -18.15
CA GLU A 510 22.08 20.70 -17.96
C GLU A 510 22.72 21.90 -17.24
N ASN A 511 23.26 21.69 -16.03
CA ASN A 511 24.37 22.48 -15.49
C ASN A 511 25.19 21.64 -14.50
N SER A 512 26.35 21.19 -14.98
CA SER A 512 27.63 20.95 -14.31
C SER A 512 27.66 20.54 -12.83
N ASP A 513 28.15 19.31 -12.62
CA ASP A 513 29.07 18.85 -11.57
C ASP A 513 29.40 19.85 -10.43
N GLN A 514 28.67 19.72 -9.33
CA GLN A 514 29.16 20.14 -8.02
C GLN A 514 28.72 19.08 -6.99
N GLU A 515 29.61 18.13 -6.72
CA GLU A 515 29.46 17.18 -5.61
C GLU A 515 29.35 17.97 -4.29
N ASN A 516 28.12 18.12 -3.77
CA ASN A 516 27.90 18.61 -2.41
C ASN A 516 28.17 17.45 -1.44
N LEU A 517 29.38 17.46 -0.90
CA LEU A 517 29.94 16.51 0.07
C LEU A 517 29.51 16.79 1.54
N ASP A 518 28.34 17.40 1.77
CA ASP A 518 27.98 17.93 3.09
C ASP A 518 26.78 17.26 3.81
N ASP A 519 26.16 16.21 3.25
CA ASP A 519 24.98 15.54 3.86
C ASP A 519 25.31 14.32 4.76
N ALA A 520 26.52 14.24 5.31
CA ALA A 520 26.96 13.07 6.08
C ALA A 520 26.69 13.14 7.61
N ASN A 521 25.82 14.03 8.13
CA ASN A 521 25.72 14.24 9.58
C ASN A 521 24.36 14.61 10.18
N THR A 522 23.23 14.33 9.53
CA THR A 522 21.95 14.17 10.25
C THR A 522 21.76 12.68 10.52
N SER A 523 21.88 12.26 11.78
CA SER A 523 21.46 10.92 12.19
C SER A 523 19.98 10.77 11.83
N ASP A 524 19.66 9.99 10.81
CA ASP A 524 18.30 9.59 10.49
C ASP A 524 17.75 8.83 11.70
N THR A 525 17.00 9.52 12.56
CA THR A 525 16.38 8.93 13.74
C THR A 525 15.32 7.94 13.28
N GLY A 526 15.54 6.66 13.57
CA GLY A 526 14.61 5.59 13.26
C GLY A 526 13.47 5.51 14.26
N ALA A 527 12.65 4.46 14.14
CA ALA A 527 11.62 4.13 15.09
C ALA A 527 11.52 2.61 15.26
N LEU A 528 11.14 2.17 16.45
CA LEU A 528 10.91 0.76 16.76
C LEU A 528 9.41 0.47 16.74
N ASP A 529 8.96 -0.30 15.76
CA ASP A 529 7.62 -0.86 15.75
C ASP A 529 7.57 -2.15 16.59
N VAL A 530 6.59 -2.23 17.48
CA VAL A 530 6.30 -3.38 18.33
C VAL A 530 4.89 -3.84 18.01
N ILE A 531 4.76 -5.08 17.52
CA ILE A 531 3.51 -5.62 16.99
C ILE A 531 3.14 -6.91 17.73
N ILE A 532 1.88 -7.00 18.13
CA ILE A 532 1.23 -8.23 18.61
C ILE A 532 -0.05 -8.45 17.82
N GLN A 533 -0.29 -9.68 17.39
CA GLN A 533 -1.50 -10.06 16.67
C GLN A 533 -2.37 -11.02 17.48
N PHE A 534 -3.68 -10.93 17.25
CA PHE A 534 -4.69 -11.72 17.93
C PHE A 534 -5.75 -12.26 16.98
N ASN A 535 -6.18 -13.48 17.28
CA ASN A 535 -7.23 -14.22 16.60
C ASN A 535 -6.93 -14.34 15.11
N THR A 536 -5.72 -14.79 14.76
CA THR A 536 -5.30 -14.93 13.36
C THR A 536 -5.46 -16.36 12.82
N ASN A 537 -5.94 -17.30 13.64
CA ASN A 537 -5.99 -18.74 13.32
C ASN A 537 -6.90 -19.10 12.14
N HIS A 538 -7.88 -18.26 11.79
CA HIS A 538 -8.75 -18.46 10.62
C HIS A 538 -8.12 -17.94 9.32
N MET A 539 -6.91 -17.39 9.38
CA MET A 539 -6.22 -16.79 8.24
C MET A 539 -5.11 -17.70 7.71
N ALA A 540 -4.87 -17.68 6.41
CA ALA A 540 -3.67 -18.30 5.84
C ALA A 540 -2.43 -17.46 6.21
N GLU A 541 -1.38 -18.10 6.76
CA GLU A 541 -0.18 -17.42 7.29
C GLU A 541 0.51 -16.49 6.27
N GLU A 542 0.36 -16.74 4.97
CA GLU A 542 1.08 -16.06 3.88
C GLU A 542 0.28 -14.95 3.16
N GLU A 543 -1.02 -14.81 3.44
CA GLU A 543 -1.91 -13.94 2.63
C GLU A 543 -2.07 -12.52 3.18
N TYR A 544 -1.90 -12.30 4.50
CA TYR A 544 -2.27 -11.05 5.19
C TYR A 544 -1.12 -10.47 6.02
N THR A 545 0.06 -10.37 5.40
CA THR A 545 1.29 -9.94 6.08
C THR A 545 1.35 -8.43 6.32
N ILE A 546 2.17 -8.04 7.30
CA ILE A 546 2.62 -6.66 7.47
C ILE A 546 4.01 -6.58 6.86
N ASP A 547 4.13 -5.84 5.78
CA ASP A 547 5.35 -5.70 5.00
C ASP A 547 6.00 -4.34 5.28
N TYR A 548 7.33 -4.33 5.40
CA TYR A 548 8.11 -3.10 5.48
C TYR A 548 8.85 -2.92 4.16
N VAL A 549 8.56 -1.83 3.48
CA VAL A 549 8.98 -1.58 2.10
C VAL A 549 9.79 -0.29 2.03
N ASN A 550 10.87 -0.27 1.27
CA ASN A 550 11.56 0.94 0.86
C ASN A 550 11.13 1.29 -0.57
N PRO A 551 10.31 2.34 -0.77
CA PRO A 551 9.83 2.72 -2.10
C PRO A 551 10.93 3.09 -3.09
N LYS A 552 12.14 3.45 -2.60
CA LYS A 552 13.28 3.82 -3.45
C LYS A 552 14.07 2.61 -3.98
N GLN A 553 13.71 1.37 -3.61
CA GLN A 553 14.42 0.16 -4.01
C GLN A 553 13.57 -0.74 -4.91
N LEU A 554 14.18 -1.29 -5.96
CA LEU A 554 13.52 -2.13 -6.99
C LEU A 554 12.99 -3.48 -6.43
N GLU A 555 13.66 -4.07 -5.45
CA GLU A 555 13.16 -5.22 -4.67
C GLU A 555 12.73 -4.71 -3.29
N GLY A 556 11.70 -3.85 -3.29
CA GLY A 556 11.43 -2.92 -2.20
C GLY A 556 11.03 -3.53 -0.86
N THR A 557 10.62 -4.80 -0.77
CA THR A 557 10.22 -5.36 0.54
C THR A 557 11.43 -5.83 1.33
N LEU A 558 11.65 -5.20 2.48
CA LEU A 558 12.77 -5.46 3.36
C LEU A 558 12.44 -6.54 4.40
N ILE A 559 11.24 -6.47 4.99
CA ILE A 559 10.84 -7.32 6.11
C ILE A 559 9.39 -7.74 5.92
N HIS A 560 9.11 -9.03 6.14
CA HIS A 560 7.77 -9.62 6.14
C HIS A 560 7.42 -10.09 7.55
N VAL A 561 6.41 -9.49 8.17
CA VAL A 561 5.86 -9.94 9.45
C VAL A 561 4.74 -10.94 9.15
N PRO A 562 4.91 -12.23 9.49
CA PRO A 562 3.89 -13.25 9.27
C PRO A 562 2.74 -13.09 10.26
N THR A 563 1.55 -13.48 9.84
CA THR A 563 0.34 -13.40 10.66
C THR A 563 0.34 -14.49 11.73
N LYS A 564 0.72 -14.16 12.98
CA LYS A 564 0.83 -15.17 14.06
C LYS A 564 0.33 -14.70 15.43
N ASP A 565 -0.54 -15.51 16.01
CA ASP A 565 -1.01 -15.36 17.39
C ASP A 565 0.11 -15.49 18.42
N ASN A 566 0.08 -14.66 19.46
CA ASN A 566 1.00 -14.65 20.60
C ASN A 566 2.50 -14.55 20.22
N HIS A 567 2.82 -13.85 19.13
CA HIS A 567 4.20 -13.51 18.77
C HIS A 567 4.45 -12.01 18.95
N LEU A 568 5.50 -11.63 19.69
CA LEU A 568 6.01 -10.26 19.72
C LEU A 568 6.95 -10.04 18.54
N CYS A 569 6.55 -9.18 17.64
CA CYS A 569 7.40 -8.73 16.55
C CYS A 569 8.00 -7.37 16.88
N LEU A 570 9.32 -7.26 16.73
CA LEU A 570 10.05 -6.01 16.85
C LEU A 570 10.67 -5.69 15.50
N VAL A 571 10.42 -4.47 14.99
CA VAL A 571 10.95 -4.01 13.70
C VAL A 571 11.54 -2.63 13.86
N TYR A 572 12.84 -2.50 13.65
CA TYR A 572 13.48 -1.20 13.56
C TYR A 572 13.33 -0.68 12.13
N LYS A 573 12.69 0.49 11.98
CA LYS A 573 12.47 1.13 10.68
C LYS A 573 13.14 2.49 10.63
N THR A 574 13.70 2.81 9.47
CA THR A 574 14.26 4.13 9.16
C THR A 574 13.20 5.02 8.51
N LEU A 575 13.53 6.30 8.28
CA LEU A 575 12.64 7.24 7.59
C LEU A 575 12.28 6.83 6.15
N SER A 576 13.11 6.03 5.49
CA SER A 576 12.87 5.51 4.14
C SER A 576 12.02 4.23 4.12
N THR A 577 11.73 3.65 5.28
CA THR A 577 11.03 2.38 5.40
C THR A 577 9.56 2.59 5.78
N CYS A 578 8.66 2.09 4.95
CA CYS A 578 7.22 2.26 5.07
C CYS A 578 6.57 0.95 5.50
N ARG A 579 5.67 1.00 6.49
CA ARG A 579 4.87 -0.16 6.91
C ARG A 579 3.58 -0.23 6.10
N VAL A 580 3.36 -1.36 5.44
CA VAL A 580 2.18 -1.65 4.60
C VAL A 580 1.52 -2.94 5.05
N HIS A 581 0.23 -2.89 5.30
CA HIS A 581 -0.63 -4.05 5.51
C HIS A 581 -1.36 -4.33 4.20
N LYS A 582 -1.23 -5.56 3.72
CA LYS A 582 -1.92 -6.01 2.50
C LYS A 582 -3.43 -5.94 2.66
N TYR A 583 -4.12 -5.84 1.52
CA TYR A 583 -5.56 -5.88 1.47
C TYR A 583 -6.11 -7.20 2.02
N VAL A 584 -7.13 -7.10 2.87
CA VAL A 584 -7.80 -8.26 3.45
C VAL A 584 -8.99 -8.62 2.57
N THR A 585 -8.93 -9.80 1.93
CA THR A 585 -9.96 -10.30 1.00
C THR A 585 -11.21 -10.78 1.72
N HIS A 586 -12.27 -11.04 0.96
CA HIS A 586 -13.52 -11.65 1.43
C HIS A 586 -13.38 -13.06 2.02
N TYR A 587 -12.23 -13.73 1.83
CA TYR A 587 -11.95 -15.01 2.49
C TYR A 587 -11.70 -14.86 4.00
N CYS A 588 -11.35 -13.65 4.47
CA CYS A 588 -11.32 -13.33 5.88
C CYS A 588 -12.74 -13.10 6.40
N THR A 589 -13.31 -14.13 7.05
CA THR A 589 -14.72 -14.16 7.48
C THR A 589 -14.96 -13.59 8.86
N ASP A 590 -13.91 -13.45 9.68
CA ASP A 590 -13.97 -12.96 11.06
C ASP A 590 -12.93 -11.87 11.30
N TYR A 591 -13.12 -11.09 12.37
CA TYR A 591 -12.18 -10.05 12.77
C TYR A 591 -10.87 -10.63 13.31
N PHE A 592 -9.77 -9.95 13.02
CA PHE A 592 -8.49 -10.12 13.71
C PHE A 592 -8.00 -8.76 14.22
N TYR A 593 -7.03 -8.78 15.13
CA TYR A 593 -6.60 -7.59 15.84
C TYR A 593 -5.09 -7.45 15.87
N ASN A 594 -4.63 -6.21 15.75
CA ASN A 594 -3.22 -5.87 15.86
C ASN A 594 -3.04 -4.81 16.94
N LEU A 595 -2.21 -5.07 17.95
CA LEU A 595 -1.65 -4.00 18.77
C LEU A 595 -0.36 -3.54 18.11
N ILE A 596 -0.32 -2.27 17.72
CA ILE A 596 0.86 -1.67 17.10
C ILE A 596 1.31 -0.50 17.97
N CYS A 597 2.54 -0.60 18.47
CA CYS A 597 3.20 0.50 19.16
C CYS A 597 4.41 0.94 18.33
N THR A 598 4.64 2.24 18.19
CA THR A 598 5.83 2.79 17.55
C THR A 598 6.57 3.66 18.56
N TYR A 599 7.81 3.30 18.89
CA TYR A 599 8.67 4.02 19.83
C TYR A 599 9.73 4.83 19.08
N TYR A 600 10.05 6.00 19.61
CA TYR A 600 10.99 6.97 19.06
C TYR A 600 11.96 7.39 20.17
N GLU A 601 13.23 7.56 19.82
CA GLU A 601 14.31 8.06 20.69
C GLU A 601 14.14 9.56 21.05
#